data_AF-A0A933G712-F1
#
_entry.id   AF-A0A933G712-F1
#
_cell.length_a   1.000
_cell.length_b   1.000
_cell.length_c   1.000
_cell.angle_alpha   90.00
_cell.angle_beta   90.00
_cell.angle_gamma   90.00
#
_symmetry.space_group_name_H-M   'P 1'
#
loop_
_entity.id
_entity.type
_entity.pdbx_description
1 polymer ?
#
loop_
_entity_poly.entity_id
_entity_poly.type
_entity_poly.pdbx_seq_one_letter_code
_entity_poly.pdbx_strand_id
1 'polypeptide(L)'
;TNDVLTYTVGAMVPVSPTTTIGGLTLTDPNNGNANVTAGGILGGHTGQVHVNTDGVTAGAFAFSYRVSDGVDLSNTATVRVYVQGGEVIITEVMYNPANEPDNQWEWVEVKNLTGSAVTLSAMYDATMNTDHDLNLSGKSVAANDTVLLAPGGASGDIPGGGRTGAEFLTEWSPLPSGKVVWAASWPALNNSGDSILLFDAAGRLLDMVEYQADGVNWPVTAVTGGSESIYVTCGNMTAVGNDNYASWELSADGVDNAWATPDTEGGLNDSDVGSPATEPACVPPTSIEARKLFYNQSFYDGNKVAIDPAPIAGANNDDADAIDNGGLFATVNWPAKTPLMTGGGQATLANWSGYDKGINGLIYDVANPTATPVVGDFVFHNIGKAGTVVPAPGNLVVPTAFATQDLGGGVTRVLMTFTGLTNTWLRVEVGTGFGLAASEVHYWGNAAGDTGQGNTVPNILVSPTDEIWVRTHPTTPLARSPVQDMADVTKDGIASPTDQIYVRTHPSTPLNAVKMITR
;
A
#
# COMPACT_ATOMS: atom_id res chain seq x y z
N THR A 1 45.48 -0.55 29.09
CA THR A 1 46.15 -0.19 27.84
C THR A 1 45.06 0.15 26.85
N ASN A 2 45.17 1.27 26.13
CA ASN A 2 44.22 1.54 25.04
C ASN A 2 44.66 0.65 23.88
N ASP A 3 44.16 -0.58 23.85
CA ASP A 3 44.53 -1.53 22.81
C ASP A 3 43.99 -0.99 21.48
N VAL A 4 44.92 -0.73 20.57
CA VAL A 4 44.63 -0.10 19.28
C VAL A 4 44.15 -1.22 18.36
N LEU A 5 42.83 -1.29 18.14
CA LEU A 5 42.26 -2.31 17.26
C LEU A 5 42.71 -2.07 15.81
N THR A 6 43.09 -3.17 15.15
CA THR A 6 43.41 -3.25 13.72
C THR A 6 42.37 -4.10 13.01
N TYR A 7 41.81 -3.57 11.93
CA TYR A 7 40.77 -4.23 11.15
C TYR A 7 41.32 -4.63 9.79
N THR A 8 41.07 -5.88 9.36
CA THR A 8 41.54 -6.41 8.08
C THR A 8 40.37 -6.94 7.28
N VAL A 9 40.37 -6.60 6.00
CA VAL A 9 39.41 -7.10 5.01
C VAL A 9 40.14 -8.02 4.02
N GLY A 10 39.52 -9.14 3.65
CA GLY A 10 39.98 -10.00 2.57
C GLY A 10 39.62 -9.44 1.20
N ALA A 11 40.17 -10.06 0.14
CA ALA A 11 39.78 -9.71 -1.22
C ALA A 11 38.30 -9.99 -1.45
N MET A 12 37.64 -9.11 -2.21
CA MET A 12 36.32 -9.38 -2.76
C MET A 12 36.44 -10.48 -3.81
N VAL A 13 35.63 -11.52 -3.66
CA VAL A 13 35.59 -12.67 -4.56
C VAL A 13 34.16 -12.95 -5.01
N PRO A 14 33.95 -13.40 -6.25
CA PRO A 14 32.64 -13.89 -6.66
C PRO A 14 32.33 -15.22 -5.97
N VAL A 15 31.05 -15.49 -5.75
CA VAL A 15 30.55 -16.75 -5.17
C VAL A 15 29.81 -17.51 -6.27
N SER A 16 30.11 -18.81 -6.42
CA SER A 16 29.44 -19.66 -7.42
C SER A 16 27.92 -19.51 -7.32
N PRO A 17 27.19 -19.39 -8.44
CA PRO A 17 27.64 -19.55 -9.83
C PRO A 17 28.21 -18.28 -10.48
N THR A 18 28.26 -17.16 -9.75
CA THR A 18 28.94 -15.95 -10.23
C THR A 18 30.43 -16.22 -10.38
N THR A 19 31.01 -15.87 -11.53
CA THR A 19 32.41 -16.18 -11.85
C THR A 19 33.33 -14.96 -11.95
N THR A 20 32.77 -13.74 -11.94
CA THR A 20 33.55 -12.50 -12.03
C THR A 20 33.06 -11.49 -11.00
N ILE A 21 33.94 -10.60 -10.52
CA ILE A 21 33.58 -9.54 -9.57
C ILE A 21 32.72 -8.42 -10.19
N GLY A 22 32.45 -8.45 -11.49
CA GLY A 22 31.45 -7.59 -12.14
C GLY A 22 31.65 -6.07 -11.99
N GLY A 23 32.85 -5.60 -11.62
CA GLY A 23 33.14 -4.18 -11.35
C GLY A 23 32.91 -3.74 -9.91
N LEU A 24 32.48 -4.64 -9.01
CA LEU A 24 32.25 -4.35 -7.60
C LEU A 24 33.55 -3.99 -6.89
N THR A 25 33.51 -2.95 -6.07
CA THR A 25 34.70 -2.48 -5.33
C THR A 25 34.43 -2.29 -3.85
N LEU A 26 35.48 -2.52 -3.05
CA LEU A 26 35.52 -2.18 -1.64
C LEU A 26 36.38 -0.93 -1.45
N THR A 27 35.87 0.03 -0.69
CA THR A 27 36.60 1.24 -0.32
C THR A 27 36.59 1.47 1.19
N ASP A 28 37.69 1.98 1.72
CA ASP A 28 37.83 2.35 3.13
C ASP A 28 37.49 3.84 3.33
N PRO A 29 36.31 4.17 3.89
CA PRO A 29 35.89 5.56 4.05
C PRO A 29 36.73 6.34 5.06
N ASN A 30 37.45 5.65 5.95
CA ASN A 30 38.27 6.28 6.98
C ASN A 30 39.69 6.59 6.51
N ASN A 31 40.02 6.18 5.28
CA ASN A 31 41.30 6.43 4.64
C ASN A 31 41.12 7.06 3.25
N GLY A 32 40.27 8.09 3.18
CA GLY A 32 40.04 8.83 1.94
C GLY A 32 39.43 8.00 0.81
N ASN A 33 38.57 7.03 1.15
CA ASN A 33 37.98 6.06 0.22
C ASN A 33 39.03 5.22 -0.52
N ALA A 34 40.13 4.86 0.15
CA ALA A 34 41.16 4.01 -0.43
C ALA A 34 40.56 2.68 -0.91
N ASN A 35 40.94 2.22 -2.11
CA ASN A 35 40.47 0.96 -2.65
C ASN A 35 41.11 -0.22 -1.90
N VAL A 36 40.26 -1.05 -1.29
CA VAL A 36 40.64 -2.24 -0.51
C VAL A 36 40.03 -3.52 -1.11
N THR A 37 39.65 -3.49 -2.40
CA THR A 37 39.02 -4.62 -3.11
C THR A 37 39.90 -5.86 -3.13
N ALA A 38 41.23 -5.69 -3.20
CA ALA A 38 42.20 -6.80 -3.13
C ALA A 38 42.47 -7.30 -1.69
N GLY A 39 41.76 -6.76 -0.70
CA GLY A 39 42.03 -6.95 0.71
C GLY A 39 43.07 -5.96 1.25
N GLY A 40 43.12 -5.82 2.58
CA GLY A 40 44.05 -4.93 3.24
C GLY A 40 43.66 -4.58 4.67
N ILE A 41 44.51 -3.77 5.30
CA ILE A 41 44.23 -3.19 6.62
C ILE A 41 43.42 -1.91 6.42
N LEU A 42 42.34 -1.75 7.18
CA LEU A 42 41.52 -0.55 7.18
C LEU A 42 42.18 0.52 8.05
N GLY A 43 42.19 1.76 7.55
CA GLY A 43 42.59 2.96 8.26
C GLY A 43 41.49 3.41 9.23
N GLY A 44 41.88 4.13 10.27
CA GLY A 44 40.96 4.52 11.34
C GLY A 44 40.52 3.33 12.20
N HIS A 45 40.45 3.52 13.51
CA HIS A 45 40.08 2.44 14.45
C HIS A 45 38.56 2.16 14.48
N THR A 46 37.86 2.39 13.36
CA THR A 46 36.40 2.35 13.24
C THR A 46 35.89 1.15 12.44
N GLY A 47 36.76 0.43 11.71
CA GLY A 47 36.43 -0.89 11.12
C GLY A 47 35.31 -0.87 10.08
N GLN A 48 35.24 0.17 9.25
CA GLN A 48 34.19 0.30 8.24
C GLN A 48 34.73 0.02 6.84
N VAL A 49 33.89 -0.62 6.01
CA VAL A 49 34.12 -0.81 4.58
C VAL A 49 32.87 -0.38 3.83
N HIS A 50 33.05 0.32 2.72
CA HIS A 50 31.97 0.70 1.81
C HIS A 50 32.04 -0.19 0.57
N VAL A 51 30.91 -0.82 0.23
CA VAL A 51 30.73 -1.63 -0.97
C VAL A 51 30.09 -0.76 -2.04
N ASN A 52 30.78 -0.52 -3.16
CA ASN A 52 30.22 0.26 -4.26
C ASN A 52 29.58 -0.66 -5.30
N THR A 53 28.30 -0.45 -5.55
CA THR A 53 27.48 -1.25 -6.48
C THR A 53 27.14 -0.51 -7.79
N ASP A 54 27.63 0.71 -7.97
CA ASP A 54 27.38 1.52 -9.16
C ASP A 54 27.92 0.84 -10.44
N GLY A 55 27.01 0.55 -11.39
CA GLY A 55 27.36 -0.06 -12.67
C GLY A 55 27.86 -1.50 -12.56
N VAL A 56 27.63 -2.16 -11.42
CA VAL A 56 28.05 -3.54 -11.18
C VAL A 56 27.11 -4.52 -11.86
N THR A 57 27.66 -5.61 -12.40
CA THR A 57 26.87 -6.73 -12.92
C THR A 57 26.28 -7.53 -11.76
N ALA A 58 24.98 -7.84 -11.84
CA ALA A 58 24.29 -8.68 -10.86
C ALA A 58 25.03 -9.99 -10.58
N GLY A 59 24.96 -10.48 -9.34
CA GLY A 59 25.71 -11.64 -8.87
C GLY A 59 25.80 -11.75 -7.34
N ALA A 60 26.43 -12.82 -6.88
CA ALA A 60 26.76 -13.07 -5.48
C ALA A 60 28.26 -12.90 -5.25
N PHE A 61 28.62 -12.20 -4.19
CA PHE A 61 30.00 -11.86 -3.87
C PHE A 61 30.26 -12.04 -2.37
N ALA A 62 31.52 -12.23 -2.01
CA ALA A 62 31.92 -12.33 -0.62
C ALA A 62 33.30 -11.70 -0.37
N PHE A 63 33.49 -11.23 0.85
CA PHE A 63 34.80 -10.89 1.37
C PHE A 63 34.89 -11.28 2.84
N SER A 64 36.11 -11.42 3.35
CA SER A 64 36.33 -11.76 4.76
C SER A 64 36.66 -10.53 5.59
N TYR A 65 36.35 -10.59 6.89
CA TYR A 65 36.58 -9.50 7.84
C TYR A 65 37.14 -10.03 9.15
N ARG A 66 38.17 -9.37 9.70
CA ARG A 66 38.85 -9.76 10.95
C ARG A 66 39.28 -8.55 11.76
N VAL A 67 39.37 -8.73 13.08
CA VAL A 67 39.81 -7.70 14.03
C VAL A 67 40.93 -8.25 14.91
N SER A 68 41.93 -7.44 15.22
CA SER A 68 43.00 -7.76 16.19
C SER A 68 43.17 -6.62 17.18
N ASP A 69 43.47 -6.94 18.44
CA ASP A 69 43.92 -5.99 19.47
C ASP A 69 45.45 -5.87 19.57
N GLY A 70 46.17 -6.50 18.63
CA GLY A 70 47.64 -6.57 18.62
C GLY A 70 48.22 -7.77 19.35
N VAL A 71 47.40 -8.55 20.07
CA VAL A 71 47.79 -9.79 20.75
C VAL A 71 46.98 -10.96 20.20
N ASP A 72 45.66 -10.84 20.24
CA ASP A 72 44.70 -11.81 19.78
C ASP A 72 44.06 -11.38 18.45
N LEU A 73 43.49 -12.36 17.75
CA LEU A 73 42.87 -12.17 16.45
C LEU A 73 41.51 -12.85 16.43
N SER A 74 40.49 -12.13 15.99
CA SER A 74 39.13 -12.65 15.91
C SER A 74 39.02 -13.84 14.95
N ASN A 75 37.94 -14.59 15.09
CA ASN A 75 37.48 -15.46 14.01
C ASN A 75 37.23 -14.66 12.74
N THR A 76 37.34 -15.34 11.59
CA THR A 76 37.01 -14.76 10.29
C THR A 76 35.51 -14.67 10.13
N ALA A 77 34.98 -13.47 9.93
CA ALA A 77 33.62 -13.27 9.46
C ALA A 77 33.62 -13.25 7.93
N THR A 78 32.63 -13.86 7.30
CA THR A 78 32.39 -13.76 5.85
C THR A 78 31.19 -12.86 5.64
N VAL A 79 31.37 -11.78 4.88
CA VAL A 79 30.30 -10.89 4.46
C VAL A 79 29.90 -11.29 3.05
N ARG A 80 28.62 -11.62 2.84
CA ARG A 80 28.04 -11.84 1.52
C ARG A 80 27.37 -10.58 1.03
N VAL A 81 27.52 -10.28 -0.26
CA VAL A 81 26.90 -9.16 -0.94
C VAL A 81 26.17 -9.70 -2.15
N TYR A 82 24.89 -9.37 -2.24
CA TYR A 82 24.01 -9.79 -3.31
C TYR A 82 23.60 -8.56 -4.13
N VAL A 83 23.79 -8.64 -5.44
CA VAL A 83 23.36 -7.60 -6.39
C VAL A 83 22.38 -8.25 -7.35
N GLN A 84 21.11 -7.85 -7.28
CA GLN A 84 20.00 -8.47 -8.01
C GLN A 84 19.79 -7.82 -9.39
N GLY A 85 19.42 -8.61 -10.39
CA GLY A 85 19.12 -8.13 -11.75
C GLY A 85 17.65 -7.80 -11.98
N GLY A 86 16.74 -8.56 -11.38
CA GLY A 86 15.29 -8.37 -11.42
C GLY A 86 14.61 -8.71 -12.77
N GLU A 87 15.28 -9.39 -13.69
CA GLU A 87 14.65 -9.82 -14.94
C GLU A 87 13.66 -10.97 -14.75
N VAL A 88 13.95 -11.87 -13.82
CA VAL A 88 13.04 -12.92 -13.37
C VAL A 88 12.95 -12.79 -11.87
N ILE A 89 11.73 -12.68 -11.34
CA ILE A 89 11.46 -12.50 -9.91
C ILE A 89 10.73 -13.72 -9.35
N ILE A 90 10.84 -13.94 -8.05
CA ILE A 90 10.09 -14.93 -7.29
C ILE A 90 8.76 -14.29 -6.87
N THR A 91 7.66 -14.98 -7.14
CA THR A 91 6.29 -14.45 -6.92
C THR A 91 5.47 -15.25 -5.93
N GLU A 92 5.81 -16.52 -5.70
CA GLU A 92 5.12 -17.37 -4.72
C GLU A 92 6.05 -18.50 -4.26
N VAL A 93 5.91 -18.92 -3.00
CA VAL A 93 6.74 -19.96 -2.40
C VAL A 93 5.85 -20.93 -1.63
N MET A 94 5.82 -22.19 -2.06
CA MET A 94 5.25 -23.31 -1.30
C MET A 94 6.34 -23.93 -0.44
N TYR A 95 6.45 -23.45 0.79
CA TYR A 95 7.55 -23.77 1.72
C TYR A 95 7.16 -24.77 2.83
N ASN A 96 5.89 -25.14 2.93
CA ASN A 96 5.35 -26.03 3.98
C ASN A 96 4.12 -26.77 3.42
N PRO A 97 4.28 -27.62 2.40
CA PRO A 97 3.20 -28.44 1.90
C PRO A 97 2.76 -29.51 2.92
N ALA A 98 1.48 -29.84 2.93
CA ALA A 98 0.87 -30.86 3.78
C ALA A 98 1.19 -32.28 3.29
N ASN A 99 1.48 -32.44 1.99
CA ASN A 99 1.83 -33.73 1.41
C ASN A 99 3.23 -34.20 1.85
N GLU A 100 3.36 -35.49 2.18
CA GLU A 100 4.62 -36.08 2.65
C GLU A 100 5.32 -36.95 1.57
N PRO A 101 6.67 -36.96 1.52
CA PRO A 101 7.56 -36.09 2.29
C PRO A 101 7.48 -34.64 1.78
N ASP A 102 7.37 -33.70 2.70
CA ASP A 102 7.18 -32.26 2.50
C ASP A 102 8.01 -31.70 1.31
N ASN A 103 9.33 -31.90 1.37
CA ASN A 103 10.27 -31.36 0.40
C ASN A 103 10.08 -31.83 -1.07
N GLN A 104 9.24 -32.82 -1.31
CA GLN A 104 8.89 -33.26 -2.66
C GLN A 104 7.74 -32.45 -3.24
N TRP A 105 6.93 -31.79 -2.43
CA TRP A 105 5.74 -31.05 -2.86
C TRP A 105 5.95 -29.53 -2.87
N GLU A 106 7.09 -29.08 -2.36
CA GLU A 106 7.55 -27.69 -2.48
C GLU A 106 7.69 -27.25 -3.93
N TRP A 107 7.48 -25.95 -4.13
CA TRP A 107 7.74 -25.27 -5.39
C TRP A 107 7.96 -23.78 -5.17
N VAL A 108 8.58 -23.15 -6.15
CA VAL A 108 8.82 -21.70 -6.19
C VAL A 108 8.26 -21.17 -7.51
N GLU A 109 7.32 -20.24 -7.46
CA GLU A 109 6.84 -19.56 -8.65
C GLU A 109 7.78 -18.41 -9.02
N VAL A 110 8.08 -18.31 -10.31
CA VAL A 110 8.88 -17.23 -10.87
C VAL A 110 8.21 -16.59 -12.08
N LYS A 111 8.38 -15.28 -12.22
CA LYS A 111 7.88 -14.48 -13.33
C LYS A 111 9.01 -13.78 -14.06
N ASN A 112 9.09 -13.98 -15.37
CA ASN A 112 9.99 -13.22 -16.23
C ASN A 112 9.35 -11.88 -16.60
N LEU A 113 9.95 -10.76 -16.18
CA LEU A 113 9.47 -9.40 -16.44
C LEU A 113 9.94 -8.84 -17.78
N THR A 114 10.74 -9.58 -18.53
CA THR A 114 11.35 -9.11 -19.77
C THR A 114 10.58 -9.56 -21.01
N GLY A 115 10.78 -8.81 -22.10
CA GLY A 115 10.27 -9.16 -23.43
C GLY A 115 11.04 -10.28 -24.15
N SER A 116 11.98 -10.97 -23.48
CA SER A 116 12.77 -12.07 -24.04
C SER A 116 12.81 -13.27 -23.09
N ALA A 117 13.10 -14.47 -23.60
CA ALA A 117 13.31 -15.63 -22.73
C ALA A 117 14.59 -15.46 -21.91
N VAL A 118 14.55 -15.88 -20.64
CA VAL A 118 15.71 -15.89 -19.73
C VAL A 118 16.10 -17.33 -19.43
N THR A 119 17.36 -17.68 -19.68
CA THR A 119 17.90 -19.01 -19.39
C THR A 119 18.43 -19.07 -17.97
N LEU A 120 17.93 -20.04 -17.19
CA LEU A 120 18.31 -20.26 -15.80
C LEU A 120 19.57 -21.13 -15.70
N SER A 121 20.28 -21.04 -14.57
CA SER A 121 21.38 -21.96 -14.23
C SER A 121 21.11 -22.72 -12.95
N ALA A 122 20.80 -22.01 -11.87
CA ALA A 122 20.78 -22.58 -10.55
C ALA A 122 19.80 -21.87 -9.62
N MET A 123 19.28 -22.61 -8.64
CA MET A 123 18.54 -22.11 -7.50
C MET A 123 19.13 -22.70 -6.22
N TYR A 124 19.34 -21.86 -5.20
CA TYR A 124 19.93 -22.25 -3.92
C TYR A 124 19.06 -21.81 -2.74
N ASP A 125 19.29 -22.46 -1.60
CA ASP A 125 18.93 -21.99 -0.27
C ASP A 125 20.02 -21.04 0.31
N ALA A 126 19.85 -20.63 1.57
CA ALA A 126 20.83 -19.80 2.28
C ALA A 126 22.23 -20.44 2.36
N THR A 127 22.33 -21.78 2.36
CA THR A 127 23.62 -22.46 2.46
C THR A 127 24.48 -22.25 1.21
N MET A 128 23.85 -22.08 0.05
CA MET A 128 24.52 -22.06 -1.27
C MET A 128 25.40 -23.30 -1.47
N ASN A 129 24.88 -24.48 -1.13
CA ASN A 129 25.58 -25.74 -1.35
C ASN A 129 25.79 -25.98 -2.85
N THR A 130 27.03 -26.28 -3.25
CA THR A 130 27.42 -26.55 -4.62
C THR A 130 26.78 -27.80 -5.23
N ASP A 131 26.13 -28.66 -4.43
CA ASP A 131 25.32 -29.78 -4.92
C ASP A 131 24.09 -29.32 -5.75
N HIS A 132 23.73 -28.03 -5.64
CA HIS A 132 22.67 -27.39 -6.42
C HIS A 132 23.20 -26.59 -7.62
N ASP A 133 24.51 -26.62 -7.86
CA ASP A 133 25.09 -26.03 -9.07
C ASP A 133 24.43 -26.65 -10.30
N LEU A 134 23.99 -25.78 -11.22
CA LEU A 134 23.41 -26.19 -12.50
C LEU A 134 22.10 -26.98 -12.40
N ASN A 135 21.40 -26.95 -11.25
CA ASN A 135 20.15 -27.69 -11.07
C ASN A 135 19.01 -27.23 -12.00
N LEU A 136 19.13 -26.05 -12.62
CA LEU A 136 18.22 -25.50 -13.62
C LEU A 136 18.90 -25.29 -14.99
N SER A 137 20.08 -25.88 -15.20
CA SER A 137 20.86 -25.64 -16.41
C SER A 137 20.12 -26.01 -17.69
N GLY A 138 20.10 -25.08 -18.64
CA GLY A 138 19.43 -25.23 -19.93
C GLY A 138 17.91 -25.07 -19.86
N LYS A 139 17.34 -24.75 -18.68
CA LYS A 139 15.93 -24.37 -18.54
C LYS A 139 15.76 -22.89 -18.85
N SER A 140 14.57 -22.49 -19.29
CA SER A 140 14.27 -21.10 -19.62
C SER A 140 12.86 -20.73 -19.20
N VAL A 141 12.69 -19.49 -18.76
CA VAL A 141 11.39 -18.86 -18.57
C VAL A 141 11.11 -17.99 -19.79
N ALA A 142 9.99 -18.23 -20.48
CA ALA A 142 9.63 -17.47 -21.67
C ALA A 142 9.37 -15.99 -21.34
N ALA A 143 9.37 -15.13 -22.36
CA ALA A 143 9.11 -13.70 -22.19
C ALA A 143 7.73 -13.45 -21.54
N ASN A 144 7.68 -12.61 -20.50
CA ASN A 144 6.46 -12.30 -19.74
C ASN A 144 5.72 -13.53 -19.18
N ASP A 145 6.42 -14.65 -19.00
CA ASP A 145 5.82 -15.90 -18.56
C ASP A 145 6.03 -16.13 -17.07
N THR A 146 5.06 -16.82 -16.47
CA THR A 146 5.05 -17.24 -15.06
C THR A 146 5.04 -18.76 -15.02
N VAL A 147 6.00 -19.34 -14.30
CA VAL A 147 6.24 -20.79 -14.23
C VAL A 147 6.62 -21.20 -12.81
N LEU A 148 6.44 -22.47 -12.50
CA LEU A 148 6.89 -23.08 -11.26
C LEU A 148 8.25 -23.73 -11.43
N LEU A 149 9.12 -23.56 -10.45
CA LEU A 149 10.30 -24.37 -10.23
C LEU A 149 9.92 -25.44 -9.20
N ALA A 150 10.15 -26.72 -9.51
CA ALA A 150 9.76 -27.83 -8.63
C ALA A 150 10.76 -29.00 -8.70
N PRO A 151 10.87 -29.86 -7.67
CA PRO A 151 11.74 -31.03 -7.69
C PRO A 151 11.24 -32.09 -8.69
N GLY A 152 12.13 -32.72 -9.47
CA GLY A 152 11.71 -33.83 -10.35
C GLY A 152 12.60 -34.18 -11.55
N GLY A 153 13.81 -33.64 -11.67
CA GLY A 153 14.71 -34.01 -12.76
C GLY A 153 14.17 -33.68 -14.15
N ALA A 154 14.38 -34.55 -15.14
CA ALA A 154 13.94 -34.29 -16.51
C ALA A 154 12.47 -34.64 -16.78
N SER A 155 11.91 -35.62 -16.07
CA SER A 155 10.54 -36.12 -16.27
C SER A 155 9.53 -35.58 -15.25
N GLY A 156 10.00 -34.88 -14.21
CA GLY A 156 9.19 -34.49 -13.05
C GLY A 156 9.12 -35.57 -11.97
N ASP A 157 9.62 -36.77 -12.26
CA ASP A 157 9.66 -37.89 -11.31
C ASP A 157 10.87 -37.78 -10.39
N ILE A 158 10.67 -38.05 -9.11
CA ILE A 158 11.75 -38.08 -8.13
C ILE A 158 12.27 -39.52 -8.01
N PRO A 159 13.50 -39.85 -8.45
CA PRO A 159 14.00 -41.22 -8.41
C PRO A 159 14.10 -41.75 -6.97
N GLY A 160 13.33 -42.78 -6.65
CA GLY A 160 13.24 -43.30 -5.27
C GLY A 160 12.42 -42.41 -4.33
N GLY A 161 11.77 -41.37 -4.86
CA GLY A 161 10.84 -40.50 -4.15
C GLY A 161 9.42 -41.07 -4.06
N GLY A 162 8.56 -40.36 -3.33
CA GLY A 162 7.17 -40.71 -3.08
C GLY A 162 6.18 -40.22 -4.14
N ARG A 163 6.61 -39.41 -5.12
CA ARG A 163 5.75 -38.92 -6.21
C ARG A 163 6.40 -38.86 -7.59
N THR A 164 5.55 -38.89 -8.60
CA THR A 164 5.80 -38.67 -10.03
C THR A 164 5.49 -37.22 -10.42
N GLY A 165 5.95 -36.82 -11.61
CA GLY A 165 5.57 -35.51 -12.16
C GLY A 165 4.08 -35.42 -12.52
N ALA A 166 3.48 -36.54 -12.90
CA ALA A 166 2.04 -36.61 -13.22
C ALA A 166 1.16 -36.47 -11.97
N GLU A 167 1.57 -37.03 -10.83
CA GLU A 167 0.88 -36.85 -9.55
C GLU A 167 0.92 -35.38 -9.12
N PHE A 168 2.08 -34.71 -9.22
CA PHE A 168 2.18 -33.28 -8.92
C PHE A 168 1.24 -32.41 -9.77
N LEU A 169 1.17 -32.68 -11.09
CA LEU A 169 0.25 -31.95 -11.98
C LEU A 169 -1.22 -32.26 -11.71
N THR A 170 -1.53 -33.45 -11.19
CA THR A 170 -2.90 -33.84 -10.83
C THR A 170 -3.33 -33.14 -9.54
N GLU A 171 -2.45 -33.08 -8.56
CA GLU A 171 -2.65 -32.36 -7.29
C GLU A 171 -2.99 -30.89 -7.56
N TRP A 172 -2.21 -30.23 -8.42
CA TRP A 172 -2.40 -28.83 -8.77
C TRP A 172 -3.29 -28.60 -10.01
N SER A 173 -4.13 -29.56 -10.38
CA SER A 173 -5.01 -29.42 -11.54
C SER A 173 -5.89 -28.15 -11.42
N PRO A 174 -5.98 -27.29 -12.46
CA PRO A 174 -5.65 -27.55 -13.87
C PRO A 174 -4.25 -27.10 -14.34
N LEU A 175 -3.24 -27.09 -13.47
CA LEU A 175 -1.86 -26.67 -13.80
C LEU A 175 -1.33 -27.38 -15.07
N PRO A 176 -0.98 -26.61 -16.14
CA PRO A 176 -0.43 -27.21 -17.35
C PRO A 176 1.00 -27.72 -17.14
N SER A 177 1.35 -28.87 -17.70
CA SER A 177 2.73 -29.41 -17.64
C SER A 177 3.80 -28.47 -18.21
N GLY A 178 3.43 -27.63 -19.18
CA GLY A 178 4.32 -26.61 -19.76
C GLY A 178 4.62 -25.44 -18.81
N LYS A 179 3.96 -25.36 -17.67
CA LYS A 179 4.17 -24.34 -16.63
C LYS A 179 5.11 -24.78 -15.52
N VAL A 180 5.65 -25.99 -15.58
CA VAL A 180 6.58 -26.51 -14.55
C VAL A 180 7.97 -26.73 -15.14
N VAL A 181 8.95 -26.13 -14.50
CA VAL A 181 10.37 -26.29 -14.74
C VAL A 181 10.94 -27.17 -13.63
N TRP A 182 11.23 -28.42 -13.99
CA TRP A 182 11.76 -29.39 -13.05
C TRP A 182 13.26 -29.20 -12.79
N ALA A 183 13.63 -29.03 -11.52
CA ALA A 183 15.00 -28.95 -11.05
C ALA A 183 15.63 -30.33 -10.87
N ALA A 184 16.89 -30.47 -11.28
CA ALA A 184 17.64 -31.73 -11.21
C ALA A 184 18.03 -32.12 -9.78
N SER A 185 18.30 -31.12 -8.93
CA SER A 185 18.42 -31.24 -7.49
C SER A 185 17.68 -30.08 -6.84
N TRP A 186 17.07 -30.32 -5.68
CA TRP A 186 16.24 -29.34 -5.00
C TRP A 186 16.86 -28.99 -3.65
N PRO A 187 16.98 -27.69 -3.29
CA PRO A 187 17.64 -27.29 -2.06
C PRO A 187 16.85 -27.63 -0.78
N ALA A 188 15.59 -28.07 -0.91
CA ALA A 188 14.65 -28.38 0.18
C ALA A 188 14.45 -27.18 1.12
N LEU A 189 13.29 -26.56 1.04
CA LEU A 189 13.00 -25.34 1.76
C LEU A 189 12.71 -25.65 3.24
N ASN A 190 12.96 -24.67 4.11
CA ASN A 190 12.70 -24.82 5.54
C ASN A 190 11.34 -24.20 5.90
N ASN A 191 10.48 -24.97 6.58
CA ASN A 191 9.13 -24.54 6.93
C ASN A 191 9.11 -23.33 7.90
N SER A 192 10.23 -23.05 8.57
CA SER A 192 10.40 -21.93 9.51
C SER A 192 11.18 -20.74 8.93
N GLY A 193 11.60 -20.81 7.67
CA GLY A 193 12.33 -19.72 7.00
C GLY A 193 13.56 -20.16 6.25
N ASP A 194 13.76 -19.57 5.07
CA ASP A 194 14.92 -19.82 4.21
C ASP A 194 15.22 -18.59 3.32
N SER A 195 16.35 -18.63 2.61
CA SER A 195 16.69 -17.71 1.54
C SER A 195 16.73 -18.43 0.20
N ILE A 196 15.93 -18.00 -0.76
CA ILE A 196 15.91 -18.57 -2.11
C ILE A 196 16.71 -17.63 -3.02
N LEU A 197 17.74 -18.12 -3.70
CA LEU A 197 18.55 -17.35 -4.63
C LEU A 197 18.47 -17.93 -6.03
N LEU A 198 18.05 -17.13 -7.01
CA LEU A 198 17.84 -17.56 -8.40
C LEU A 198 18.89 -16.98 -9.33
N PHE A 199 19.54 -17.82 -10.14
CA PHE A 199 20.62 -17.42 -11.04
C PHE A 199 20.33 -17.75 -12.52
N ASP A 200 20.85 -16.90 -13.39
CA ASP A 200 20.83 -17.13 -14.84
C ASP A 200 22.06 -17.92 -15.34
N ALA A 201 22.03 -18.31 -16.62
CA ALA A 201 23.13 -19.03 -17.28
C ALA A 201 24.49 -18.29 -17.29
N ALA A 202 24.50 -16.97 -17.08
CA ALA A 202 25.71 -16.17 -16.98
C ALA A 202 26.23 -16.06 -15.53
N GLY A 203 25.54 -16.66 -14.56
CA GLY A 203 25.88 -16.59 -13.14
C GLY A 203 25.45 -15.27 -12.50
N ARG A 204 24.53 -14.52 -13.11
CA ARG A 204 23.94 -13.32 -12.52
C ARG A 204 22.83 -13.71 -11.57
N LEU A 205 22.78 -13.07 -10.41
CA LEU A 205 21.68 -13.22 -9.46
C LEU A 205 20.47 -12.47 -10.02
N LEU A 206 19.44 -13.20 -10.42
CA LEU A 206 18.20 -12.64 -10.94
C LEU A 206 17.37 -12.06 -9.80
N ASP A 207 17.15 -12.86 -8.75
CA ASP A 207 16.33 -12.48 -7.61
C ASP A 207 16.68 -13.31 -6.36
N MET A 208 16.28 -12.79 -5.20
CA MET A 208 16.48 -13.39 -3.90
C MET A 208 15.29 -13.05 -3.00
N VAL A 209 14.73 -14.06 -2.32
CA VAL A 209 13.68 -13.86 -1.32
C VAL A 209 14.10 -14.56 -0.03
N GLU A 210 14.05 -13.85 1.09
CA GLU A 210 14.33 -14.41 2.43
C GLU A 210 13.05 -14.36 3.26
N TYR A 211 12.41 -15.51 3.51
CA TYR A 211 11.21 -15.61 4.33
C TYR A 211 11.54 -16.21 5.70
N GLN A 212 10.80 -15.84 6.75
CA GLN A 212 11.07 -16.34 8.10
C GLN A 212 9.82 -16.42 8.99
N ALA A 213 9.67 -17.50 9.74
CA ALA A 213 8.63 -17.66 10.75
C ALA A 213 8.99 -16.90 12.05
N ASP A 214 8.92 -15.55 12.02
CA ASP A 214 9.18 -14.69 13.18
C ASP A 214 7.91 -14.07 13.80
N GLY A 215 6.74 -14.34 13.19
CA GLY A 215 5.42 -13.92 13.68
C GLY A 215 5.15 -12.41 13.61
N VAL A 216 6.05 -11.61 13.04
CA VAL A 216 5.91 -10.15 12.96
C VAL A 216 6.14 -9.62 11.55
N ASN A 217 7.07 -10.20 10.79
CA ASN A 217 7.49 -9.65 9.50
C ASN A 217 6.92 -10.46 8.34
N TRP A 218 7.18 -11.77 8.26
CA TRP A 218 6.66 -12.56 7.15
C TRP A 218 5.35 -13.26 7.50
N PRO A 219 4.43 -13.43 6.53
CA PRO A 219 3.17 -14.15 6.72
C PRO A 219 3.39 -15.67 6.75
N VAL A 220 4.38 -16.14 7.51
CA VAL A 220 4.80 -17.54 7.62
C VAL A 220 4.37 -18.06 8.99
N THR A 221 3.75 -19.23 9.04
CA THR A 221 3.37 -19.86 10.31
C THR A 221 4.30 -21.03 10.63
N ALA A 222 4.85 -21.08 11.85
CA ALA A 222 5.77 -22.14 12.28
C ALA A 222 5.07 -23.49 12.54
N VAL A 223 3.89 -23.73 11.96
CA VAL A 223 3.04 -24.86 12.32
C VAL A 223 3.51 -26.11 11.60
N THR A 224 3.60 -27.21 12.36
CA THR A 224 3.92 -28.53 11.82
C THR A 224 2.70 -29.05 11.05
N GLY A 225 2.87 -29.35 9.76
CA GLY A 225 1.80 -29.78 8.85
C GLY A 225 1.01 -28.60 8.27
N GLY A 226 1.71 -27.54 7.83
CA GLY A 226 1.06 -26.43 7.13
C GLY A 226 0.60 -26.86 5.74
N SER A 227 -0.25 -26.04 5.16
CA SER A 227 -0.97 -26.33 3.92
C SER A 227 -0.90 -25.13 2.97
N GLU A 228 -0.01 -24.17 3.20
CA GLU A 228 -0.15 -22.85 2.60
C GLU A 228 1.20 -22.31 2.09
N SER A 229 1.15 -21.77 0.87
CA SER A 229 2.22 -20.96 0.30
C SER A 229 2.13 -19.49 0.76
N ILE A 230 3.17 -18.72 0.46
CA ILE A 230 3.15 -17.26 0.52
C ILE A 230 3.32 -16.69 -0.88
N TYR A 231 2.61 -15.62 -1.21
CA TYR A 231 2.64 -14.97 -2.52
C TYR A 231 2.90 -13.47 -2.41
N VAL A 232 3.50 -12.88 -3.44
CA VAL A 232 3.72 -11.44 -3.53
C VAL A 232 2.44 -10.75 -3.97
N THR A 233 1.97 -9.80 -3.19
CA THR A 233 0.79 -8.99 -3.50
C THR A 233 0.97 -8.16 -4.77
N CYS A 234 -0.13 -7.93 -5.49
CA CYS A 234 -0.11 -7.12 -6.70
C CYS A 234 0.50 -5.72 -6.44
N GLY A 235 1.27 -5.22 -7.42
CA GLY A 235 1.95 -3.93 -7.34
C GLY A 235 3.39 -4.02 -6.79
N ASN A 236 3.75 -5.15 -6.17
CA ASN A 236 5.07 -5.36 -5.59
C ASN A 236 5.95 -6.36 -6.38
N MET A 237 5.54 -6.74 -7.59
CA MET A 237 6.25 -7.65 -8.50
C MET A 237 7.50 -7.03 -9.13
N THR A 238 8.51 -6.74 -8.32
CA THR A 238 9.87 -6.33 -8.73
C THR A 238 10.87 -6.90 -7.72
N ALA A 239 12.14 -7.07 -8.10
CA ALA A 239 13.16 -7.61 -7.17
C ALA A 239 13.31 -6.79 -5.86
N VAL A 240 13.06 -5.48 -5.90
CA VAL A 240 13.08 -4.65 -4.68
C VAL A 240 11.74 -4.73 -3.92
N GLY A 241 10.65 -4.90 -4.66
CA GLY A 241 9.30 -4.96 -4.09
C GLY A 241 9.06 -6.25 -3.32
N ASN A 242 9.54 -7.38 -3.84
CA ASN A 242 9.40 -8.70 -3.21
C ASN A 242 10.49 -8.97 -2.15
N ASP A 243 11.53 -8.14 -2.02
CA ASP A 243 12.43 -8.12 -0.86
C ASP A 243 11.74 -7.61 0.43
N ASN A 244 10.60 -6.92 0.31
CA ASN A 244 9.88 -6.36 1.45
C ASN A 244 8.82 -7.35 1.96
N TYR A 245 8.96 -7.80 3.20
CA TYR A 245 8.00 -8.73 3.84
C TYR A 245 6.55 -8.25 3.77
N ALA A 246 6.31 -6.92 3.81
CA ALA A 246 4.97 -6.35 3.79
C ALA A 246 4.29 -6.47 2.41
N SER A 247 5.05 -6.88 1.40
CA SER A 247 4.55 -7.18 0.06
C SER A 247 4.03 -8.60 -0.05
N TRP A 248 4.13 -9.44 0.97
CA TRP A 248 3.75 -10.85 0.92
C TRP A 248 2.52 -11.14 1.78
N GLU A 249 1.71 -12.09 1.31
CA GLU A 249 0.56 -12.63 2.06
C GLU A 249 0.57 -14.16 2.03
N LEU A 250 -0.16 -14.77 2.97
CA LEU A 250 -0.39 -16.21 2.98
C LEU A 250 -1.48 -16.55 1.96
N SER A 251 -1.24 -17.56 1.12
CA SER A 251 -2.23 -18.05 0.18
C SER A 251 -3.43 -18.65 0.92
N ALA A 252 -4.64 -18.30 0.49
CA ALA A 252 -5.89 -18.77 1.08
C ALA A 252 -6.88 -19.15 -0.02
N ASP A 253 -7.61 -20.26 0.17
CA ASP A 253 -8.56 -20.77 -0.84
C ASP A 253 -9.59 -19.70 -1.24
N GLY A 254 -9.67 -19.42 -2.54
CA GLY A 254 -10.57 -18.42 -3.11
C GLY A 254 -10.09 -16.97 -3.02
N VAL A 255 -8.88 -16.71 -2.51
CA VAL A 255 -8.24 -15.38 -2.45
C VAL A 255 -7.16 -15.27 -3.52
N ASP A 256 -7.09 -14.17 -4.26
CA ASP A 256 -6.05 -13.86 -5.25
C ASP A 256 -5.72 -14.99 -6.25
N ASN A 257 -6.76 -15.71 -6.68
CA ASN A 257 -6.70 -16.89 -7.55
C ASN A 257 -6.08 -18.13 -6.92
N ALA A 258 -5.79 -18.15 -5.62
CA ALA A 258 -5.35 -19.35 -4.93
C ALA A 258 -6.50 -20.35 -4.78
N TRP A 259 -6.15 -21.64 -4.81
CA TRP A 259 -7.08 -22.74 -4.59
C TRP A 259 -6.46 -23.81 -3.70
N ALA A 260 -7.31 -24.51 -2.97
CA ALA A 260 -6.94 -25.73 -2.27
C ALA A 260 -6.85 -26.91 -3.26
N THR A 261 -5.82 -27.76 -3.14
CA THR A 261 -5.71 -29.01 -3.92
C THR A 261 -6.82 -30.00 -3.54
N PRO A 262 -7.19 -30.96 -4.41
CA PRO A 262 -8.29 -31.88 -4.13
C PRO A 262 -7.96 -32.88 -3.00
N ASP A 263 -8.81 -32.94 -1.97
CA ASP A 263 -8.70 -33.92 -0.88
C ASP A 263 -8.68 -35.39 -1.36
N THR A 264 -7.79 -36.20 -0.78
CA THR A 264 -8.10 -37.62 -0.54
C THR A 264 -8.82 -37.71 0.82
N GLU A 265 -9.78 -38.62 1.00
CA GLU A 265 -10.57 -38.71 2.25
C GLU A 265 -9.67 -38.86 3.51
N GLY A 266 -9.51 -37.75 4.25
CA GLY A 266 -8.65 -37.49 5.42
C GLY A 266 -9.07 -36.15 6.06
N GLY A 267 -8.68 -35.83 7.30
CA GLY A 267 -9.26 -34.69 8.05
C GLY A 267 -8.87 -33.30 7.50
N LEU A 268 -9.65 -32.27 7.88
CA LEU A 268 -9.69 -30.84 7.46
C LEU A 268 -8.37 -30.02 7.30
N ASN A 269 -7.19 -30.63 7.35
CA ASN A 269 -5.87 -29.95 7.33
C ASN A 269 -4.87 -30.64 6.36
N ASP A 270 -5.28 -31.18 5.22
CA ASP A 270 -4.38 -31.90 4.29
C ASP A 270 -4.27 -31.30 2.87
N SER A 271 -5.07 -30.30 2.53
CA SER A 271 -5.08 -29.70 1.18
C SER A 271 -4.11 -28.53 1.08
N ASP A 272 -3.10 -28.62 0.19
CA ASP A 272 -2.21 -27.49 -0.10
C ASP A 272 -2.95 -26.33 -0.76
N VAL A 273 -2.56 -25.10 -0.45
CA VAL A 273 -3.18 -23.86 -0.91
C VAL A 273 -2.13 -22.98 -1.55
N GLY A 274 -2.38 -22.61 -2.80
CA GLY A 274 -1.55 -21.72 -3.59
C GLY A 274 -2.20 -21.36 -4.91
N SER A 275 -1.55 -20.49 -5.67
CA SER A 275 -1.98 -20.01 -6.99
C SER A 275 -1.02 -20.41 -8.12
N PRO A 276 -0.57 -21.68 -8.21
CA PRO A 276 0.55 -22.05 -9.07
C PRO A 276 0.34 -21.66 -10.55
N ALA A 277 1.35 -21.00 -11.11
CA ALA A 277 1.39 -20.44 -12.46
C ALA A 277 0.29 -19.41 -12.76
N THR A 278 -0.31 -18.82 -11.74
CA THR A 278 -1.38 -17.83 -11.84
C THR A 278 -0.98 -16.59 -11.07
N GLU A 279 -0.84 -15.47 -11.78
CA GLU A 279 -0.48 -14.23 -11.12
C GLU A 279 -1.61 -13.75 -10.18
N PRO A 280 -1.25 -13.17 -9.02
CA PRO A 280 -2.18 -12.48 -8.14
C PRO A 280 -3.13 -11.58 -8.91
N ALA A 281 -4.42 -11.69 -8.61
CA ALA A 281 -5.44 -10.88 -9.26
C ALA A 281 -5.14 -9.40 -8.98
N CYS A 282 -4.67 -8.67 -9.98
CA CYS A 282 -4.43 -7.23 -9.89
C CYS A 282 -5.74 -6.42 -9.90
N VAL A 283 -6.66 -6.73 -8.98
CA VAL A 283 -7.76 -5.85 -8.62
C VAL A 283 -7.23 -5.01 -7.47
N PRO A 284 -6.99 -3.69 -7.66
CA PRO A 284 -6.54 -2.86 -6.57
C PRO A 284 -7.60 -2.89 -5.46
N PRO A 285 -7.20 -2.91 -4.17
CA PRO A 285 -8.15 -3.02 -3.07
C PRO A 285 -9.14 -1.86 -3.09
N THR A 286 -10.33 -2.09 -2.51
CA THR A 286 -11.31 -1.01 -2.36
C THR A 286 -10.74 0.09 -1.47
N SER A 287 -10.83 1.35 -1.92
CA SER A 287 -10.37 2.53 -1.18
C SER A 287 -11.35 3.69 -1.34
N ILE A 288 -11.38 4.61 -0.36
CA ILE A 288 -12.06 5.91 -0.52
C ILE A 288 -11.00 6.93 -0.95
N GLU A 289 -11.02 7.30 -2.23
CA GLU A 289 -10.09 8.23 -2.87
C GLU A 289 -10.41 9.70 -2.54
N ALA A 290 -11.69 10.02 -2.39
CA ALA A 290 -12.12 11.39 -2.07
C ALA A 290 -13.24 11.43 -1.04
N ARG A 291 -13.17 12.45 -0.18
CA ARG A 291 -14.21 12.82 0.80
C ARG A 291 -14.46 14.31 0.63
N LYS A 292 -15.62 14.66 0.09
CA LYS A 292 -15.90 16.02 -0.37
C LYS A 292 -17.17 16.54 0.29
N LEU A 293 -17.14 17.82 0.63
CA LEU A 293 -18.32 18.58 0.99
C LEU A 293 -18.76 19.35 -0.27
N PHE A 294 -20.06 19.30 -0.56
CA PHE A 294 -20.66 20.12 -1.61
C PHE A 294 -21.85 20.90 -1.08
N TYR A 295 -22.12 22.04 -1.69
CA TYR A 295 -23.18 22.95 -1.26
C TYR A 295 -24.48 22.67 -2.01
N ASN A 296 -25.31 21.77 -1.49
CA ASN A 296 -26.62 21.49 -2.06
C ASN A 296 -27.55 22.72 -1.96
N GLN A 297 -28.48 22.87 -2.89
CA GLN A 297 -29.33 24.04 -3.12
C GLN A 297 -28.53 25.36 -3.22
N SER A 298 -27.36 25.36 -3.83
CA SER A 298 -26.55 26.57 -4.04
C SER A 298 -26.72 27.10 -5.47
N PHE A 299 -26.09 28.22 -5.81
CA PHE A 299 -25.96 28.60 -7.21
C PHE A 299 -25.20 27.55 -8.02
N TYR A 300 -24.20 26.91 -7.40
CA TYR A 300 -23.25 26.02 -8.06
C TYR A 300 -23.85 24.65 -8.41
N ASP A 301 -24.88 24.18 -7.70
CA ASP A 301 -25.62 22.98 -8.11
C ASP A 301 -26.90 23.32 -8.88
N GLY A 302 -27.07 24.56 -9.35
CA GLY A 302 -28.28 24.99 -10.05
C GLY A 302 -29.51 25.19 -9.15
N ASN A 303 -29.33 25.34 -7.83
CA ASN A 303 -30.36 25.48 -6.80
C ASN A 303 -31.30 24.27 -6.72
N LYS A 304 -30.76 23.07 -6.95
CA LYS A 304 -31.55 21.85 -6.96
C LYS A 304 -31.69 21.28 -5.56
N VAL A 305 -32.84 20.67 -5.28
CA VAL A 305 -33.09 19.94 -4.02
C VAL A 305 -32.69 18.48 -4.15
N ALA A 306 -32.86 17.92 -5.35
CA ALA A 306 -32.61 16.53 -5.66
C ALA A 306 -31.17 16.36 -6.17
N ILE A 307 -30.56 15.23 -5.77
CA ILE A 307 -29.28 14.76 -6.30
C ILE A 307 -29.44 14.41 -7.78
N ASP A 308 -28.43 14.73 -8.57
CA ASP A 308 -28.32 14.30 -9.94
C ASP A 308 -27.86 12.83 -10.00
N PRO A 309 -28.64 11.92 -10.60
CA PRO A 309 -28.25 10.52 -10.73
C PRO A 309 -27.15 10.30 -11.78
N ALA A 310 -26.81 11.31 -12.57
CA ALA A 310 -25.75 11.29 -13.56
C ALA A 310 -25.17 12.69 -13.74
N PRO A 311 -23.88 12.83 -14.12
CA PRO A 311 -23.28 14.13 -14.35
C PRO A 311 -24.02 14.96 -15.39
N ILE A 312 -24.17 16.26 -15.13
CA ILE A 312 -24.81 17.20 -16.03
C ILE A 312 -23.75 18.09 -16.66
N ALA A 313 -23.70 18.11 -17.99
CA ALA A 313 -22.80 19.00 -18.70
C ALA A 313 -23.20 20.46 -18.51
N GLY A 314 -22.21 21.32 -18.25
CA GLY A 314 -22.43 22.73 -17.97
C GLY A 314 -21.55 23.18 -16.82
N ALA A 315 -21.73 24.41 -16.39
CA ALA A 315 -21.15 24.89 -15.14
C ALA A 315 -22.28 25.43 -14.28
N ASN A 316 -22.14 25.24 -12.97
CA ASN A 316 -23.09 25.67 -11.95
C ASN A 316 -24.46 24.98 -12.07
N ASN A 317 -24.48 23.71 -12.45
CA ASN A 317 -25.72 22.97 -12.68
C ASN A 317 -25.65 21.49 -12.29
N ASP A 318 -24.60 21.05 -11.61
CA ASP A 318 -24.39 19.67 -11.17
C ASP A 318 -23.92 19.66 -9.70
N ASP A 319 -24.24 18.63 -8.94
CA ASP A 319 -23.76 18.44 -7.56
C ASP A 319 -22.23 18.52 -7.48
N ALA A 320 -21.54 18.03 -8.52
CA ALA A 320 -20.08 18.07 -8.62
C ALA A 320 -19.50 19.49 -8.78
N ASP A 321 -20.24 20.42 -9.37
CA ASP A 321 -19.84 21.83 -9.50
C ASP A 321 -19.87 22.57 -8.16
N ALA A 322 -20.70 22.08 -7.23
CA ALA A 322 -20.84 22.64 -5.90
C ALA A 322 -19.84 22.10 -4.87
N ILE A 323 -18.85 21.28 -5.29
CA ILE A 323 -17.79 20.76 -4.41
C ILE A 323 -16.83 21.89 -4.00
N ASP A 324 -16.60 22.03 -2.70
CA ASP A 324 -15.62 22.98 -2.18
C ASP A 324 -14.18 22.41 -2.23
N ASN A 325 -13.58 22.50 -3.41
CA ASN A 325 -12.20 22.09 -3.67
C ASN A 325 -11.16 23.12 -3.22
N GLY A 326 -11.57 24.22 -2.57
CA GLY A 326 -10.67 25.32 -2.22
C GLY A 326 -10.10 26.01 -3.45
N GLY A 327 -9.02 26.77 -3.25
CA GLY A 327 -8.26 27.42 -4.30
C GLY A 327 -8.16 28.93 -4.16
N LEU A 328 -7.39 29.53 -5.09
CA LEU A 328 -7.13 30.95 -5.12
C LEU A 328 -8.31 31.71 -5.72
N PHE A 329 -8.87 32.66 -4.97
CA PHE A 329 -9.81 33.66 -5.47
C PHE A 329 -9.38 35.05 -5.03
N ALA A 330 -9.32 35.99 -5.97
CA ALA A 330 -8.66 37.28 -5.78
C ALA A 330 -7.25 37.12 -5.20
N THR A 331 -7.01 37.58 -3.98
CA THR A 331 -5.71 37.46 -3.28
C THR A 331 -5.74 36.47 -2.11
N VAL A 332 -6.82 35.70 -1.96
CA VAL A 332 -7.03 34.79 -0.83
C VAL A 332 -7.04 33.35 -1.33
N ASN A 333 -6.21 32.51 -0.73
CA ASN A 333 -6.19 31.09 -0.99
C ASN A 333 -6.99 30.36 0.08
N TRP A 334 -8.13 29.78 -0.31
CA TRP A 334 -8.99 29.05 0.61
C TRP A 334 -8.65 27.56 0.63
N PRO A 335 -8.58 26.92 1.81
CA PRO A 335 -8.32 25.49 1.89
C PRO A 335 -9.50 24.70 1.30
N ALA A 336 -9.19 23.61 0.62
CA ALA A 336 -10.20 22.63 0.24
C ALA A 336 -10.90 22.11 1.50
N LYS A 337 -12.21 21.87 1.41
CA LYS A 337 -12.94 21.27 2.53
C LYS A 337 -12.64 19.79 2.60
N THR A 338 -12.09 19.37 3.72
CA THR A 338 -11.72 17.98 4.02
C THR A 338 -12.20 17.62 5.41
N PRO A 339 -12.63 16.37 5.66
CA PRO A 339 -13.08 16.00 6.98
C PRO A 339 -11.92 16.00 7.98
N LEU A 340 -12.23 16.21 9.26
CA LEU A 340 -11.29 15.91 10.32
C LEU A 340 -11.24 14.39 10.52
N MET A 341 -10.09 13.78 10.29
CA MET A 341 -9.87 12.35 10.51
C MET A 341 -9.65 12.04 11.99
N THR A 342 -9.96 10.82 12.42
CA THR A 342 -9.51 10.33 13.73
C THR A 342 -7.99 10.31 13.78
N GLY A 343 -7.38 10.82 14.85
CA GLY A 343 -5.94 11.07 14.95
C GLY A 343 -5.45 12.33 14.22
N GLY A 344 -6.34 13.10 13.57
CA GLY A 344 -6.01 14.28 12.77
C GLY A 344 -5.64 15.53 13.57
N GLY A 345 -5.78 15.51 14.90
CA GLY A 345 -5.45 16.64 15.76
C GLY A 345 -6.57 17.67 15.85
N GLN A 346 -6.23 18.94 16.11
CA GLN A 346 -7.22 20.02 16.26
C GLN A 346 -7.77 20.46 14.90
N ALA A 347 -9.09 20.62 14.81
CA ALA A 347 -9.78 21.09 13.62
C ALA A 347 -9.24 22.44 13.12
N THR A 348 -9.11 22.55 11.81
CA THR A 348 -8.71 23.77 11.08
C THR A 348 -9.81 24.19 10.11
N LEU A 349 -9.66 25.35 9.46
CA LEU A 349 -10.65 25.91 8.53
C LEU A 349 -11.04 24.97 7.37
N ALA A 350 -10.22 23.95 7.08
CA ALA A 350 -10.55 22.90 6.13
C ALA A 350 -11.72 22.00 6.59
N ASN A 351 -11.92 21.86 7.91
CA ASN A 351 -12.80 20.86 8.50
C ASN A 351 -14.25 21.33 8.75
N TRP A 352 -14.54 22.62 8.57
CA TRP A 352 -15.90 23.15 8.70
C TRP A 352 -16.28 24.11 7.57
N SER A 353 -17.58 24.23 7.32
CA SER A 353 -18.13 25.21 6.38
C SER A 353 -18.83 26.38 7.10
N GLY A 354 -18.81 27.54 6.45
CA GLY A 354 -19.61 28.72 6.80
C GLY A 354 -20.98 28.78 6.15
N TYR A 355 -21.36 27.78 5.34
CA TYR A 355 -22.60 27.80 4.56
C TYR A 355 -23.84 27.95 5.44
N ASP A 356 -24.73 28.87 5.05
CA ASP A 356 -25.95 29.20 5.77
C ASP A 356 -26.94 28.03 5.89
N LYS A 357 -26.92 27.10 4.91
CA LYS A 357 -27.75 25.88 4.90
C LYS A 357 -27.09 24.69 5.59
N GLY A 358 -25.95 24.87 6.26
CA GLY A 358 -25.34 23.82 7.08
C GLY A 358 -24.55 22.79 6.28
N ILE A 359 -24.25 21.66 6.93
CA ILE A 359 -23.76 20.46 6.23
C ILE A 359 -24.98 19.82 5.57
N ASN A 360 -25.08 19.94 4.24
CA ASN A 360 -26.25 19.49 3.49
C ASN A 360 -25.93 18.63 2.26
N GLY A 361 -24.65 18.45 1.93
CA GLY A 361 -24.17 17.61 0.84
C GLY A 361 -22.79 17.00 1.14
N LEU A 362 -22.65 15.69 0.97
CA LEU A 362 -21.39 14.95 1.02
C LEU A 362 -21.23 14.06 -0.21
N ILE A 363 -19.99 13.98 -0.71
CA ILE A 363 -19.59 13.12 -1.82
C ILE A 363 -18.41 12.24 -1.40
N TYR A 364 -18.44 10.97 -1.76
CA TYR A 364 -17.33 10.03 -1.60
C TYR A 364 -17.00 9.41 -2.95
N ASP A 365 -15.73 9.43 -3.36
CA ASP A 365 -15.27 8.68 -4.53
C ASP A 365 -14.61 7.40 -4.03
N VAL A 366 -15.19 6.25 -4.38
CA VAL A 366 -14.78 4.91 -3.94
C VAL A 366 -14.15 4.19 -5.13
N ALA A 367 -12.87 3.84 -5.04
CA ALA A 367 -12.20 3.03 -6.05
C ALA A 367 -12.37 1.54 -5.77
N ASN A 368 -12.56 0.77 -6.84
CA ASN A 368 -12.66 -0.69 -6.88
C ASN A 368 -13.59 -1.29 -5.82
N PRO A 369 -14.83 -0.79 -5.64
CA PRO A 369 -15.74 -1.38 -4.68
C PRO A 369 -16.11 -2.81 -5.11
N THR A 370 -16.09 -3.76 -4.17
CA THR A 370 -16.48 -5.16 -4.43
C THR A 370 -17.99 -5.33 -4.57
N ALA A 371 -18.76 -4.35 -4.10
CA ALA A 371 -20.21 -4.23 -4.29
C ALA A 371 -20.60 -2.76 -4.42
N THR A 372 -21.70 -2.45 -5.12
CA THR A 372 -22.19 -1.06 -5.20
C THR A 372 -22.48 -0.52 -3.79
N PRO A 373 -21.86 0.60 -3.37
CA PRO A 373 -22.13 1.20 -2.06
C PRO A 373 -23.62 1.51 -1.88
N VAL A 374 -24.14 1.24 -0.69
CA VAL A 374 -25.52 1.51 -0.30
C VAL A 374 -25.58 2.45 0.90
N VAL A 375 -26.72 3.10 1.12
CA VAL A 375 -26.89 4.02 2.26
C VAL A 375 -26.62 3.36 3.62
N GLY A 376 -26.83 2.04 3.73
CA GLY A 376 -26.56 1.28 4.95
C GLY A 376 -25.07 1.16 5.31
N ASP A 377 -24.17 1.43 4.38
CA ASP A 377 -22.73 1.43 4.61
C ASP A 377 -22.27 2.71 5.33
N PHE A 378 -23.16 3.69 5.50
CA PHE A 378 -22.85 4.99 6.10
C PHE A 378 -23.73 5.25 7.31
N VAL A 379 -23.12 5.63 8.43
CA VAL A 379 -23.84 6.02 9.66
C VAL A 379 -23.46 7.44 10.05
N PHE A 380 -24.46 8.29 10.25
CA PHE A 380 -24.26 9.71 10.53
C PHE A 380 -24.81 10.09 11.89
N HIS A 381 -24.01 10.78 12.70
CA HIS A 381 -24.45 11.28 14.00
C HIS A 381 -24.21 12.78 14.12
N ASN A 382 -25.24 13.51 14.53
CA ASN A 382 -25.09 14.91 14.95
C ASN A 382 -24.50 14.93 16.37
N ILE A 383 -23.22 15.29 16.48
CA ILE A 383 -22.49 15.24 17.75
C ILE A 383 -22.41 16.61 18.46
N GLY A 384 -23.20 17.58 18.01
CA GLY A 384 -23.37 18.89 18.63
C GLY A 384 -22.22 19.87 18.40
N LYS A 385 -22.42 21.11 18.85
CA LYS A 385 -21.46 22.23 18.73
C LYS A 385 -20.08 21.96 19.32
N ALA A 386 -20.04 21.24 20.45
CA ALA A 386 -18.81 20.89 21.13
C ALA A 386 -18.18 19.59 20.58
N GLY A 387 -18.87 18.87 19.70
CA GLY A 387 -18.49 17.54 19.24
C GLY A 387 -18.33 16.52 20.36
N THR A 388 -18.95 16.71 21.52
CA THR A 388 -18.83 15.80 22.67
C THR A 388 -20.03 14.90 22.85
N VAL A 389 -21.10 15.08 22.08
CA VAL A 389 -22.29 14.21 22.19
C VAL A 389 -21.90 12.82 21.71
N VAL A 390 -22.14 11.83 22.56
CA VAL A 390 -21.85 10.42 22.26
C VAL A 390 -22.78 9.94 21.15
N PRO A 391 -22.27 9.24 20.12
CA PRO A 391 -23.11 8.61 19.09
C PRO A 391 -24.15 7.67 19.70
N ALA A 392 -25.42 7.88 19.38
CA ALA A 392 -26.54 7.09 19.86
C ALA A 392 -27.74 7.17 18.88
N PRO A 393 -28.74 6.27 18.97
CA PRO A 393 -29.92 6.35 18.10
C PRO A 393 -30.66 7.70 18.14
N GLY A 394 -30.60 8.41 19.27
CA GLY A 394 -31.28 9.71 19.45
C GLY A 394 -30.66 10.89 18.71
N ASN A 395 -29.44 10.74 18.16
CA ASN A 395 -28.78 11.77 17.36
C ASN A 395 -28.33 11.27 15.98
N LEU A 396 -28.92 10.16 15.52
CA LEU A 396 -28.76 9.66 14.16
C LEU A 396 -29.30 10.69 13.15
N VAL A 397 -28.54 10.94 12.09
CA VAL A 397 -28.96 11.73 10.94
C VAL A 397 -29.20 10.77 9.78
N VAL A 398 -30.34 10.90 9.11
CA VAL A 398 -30.66 10.12 7.91
C VAL A 398 -30.48 11.02 6.69
N PRO A 399 -29.71 10.61 5.67
CA PRO A 399 -29.66 11.33 4.40
C PRO A 399 -31.07 11.48 3.79
N THR A 400 -31.38 12.66 3.26
CA THR A 400 -32.64 12.92 2.54
C THR A 400 -32.64 12.31 1.15
N ALA A 401 -31.47 12.10 0.56
CA ALA A 401 -31.27 11.38 -0.69
C ALA A 401 -29.90 10.69 -0.70
N PHE A 402 -29.80 9.62 -1.47
CA PHE A 402 -28.61 8.83 -1.70
C PHE A 402 -28.59 8.40 -3.17
N ALA A 403 -27.45 8.55 -3.85
CA ALA A 403 -27.24 8.04 -5.19
C ALA A 403 -25.80 7.54 -5.36
N THR A 404 -25.61 6.65 -6.33
CA THR A 404 -24.29 6.26 -6.82
C THR A 404 -24.16 6.62 -8.30
N GLN A 405 -22.96 6.99 -8.70
CA GLN A 405 -22.59 7.30 -10.08
C GLN A 405 -21.32 6.53 -10.43
N ASP A 406 -21.30 5.82 -11.55
CA ASP A 406 -20.08 5.24 -12.10
C ASP A 406 -19.30 6.33 -12.84
N LEU A 407 -18.09 6.64 -12.37
CA LEU A 407 -17.20 7.62 -13.01
C LEU A 407 -16.26 6.98 -14.03
N GLY A 408 -16.33 5.66 -14.22
CA GLY A 408 -15.37 4.88 -14.99
C GLY A 408 -14.06 4.63 -14.23
N GLY A 409 -13.18 3.83 -14.82
CA GLY A 409 -11.87 3.53 -14.23
C GLY A 409 -11.93 2.80 -12.87
N GLY A 410 -13.03 2.11 -12.58
CA GLY A 410 -13.24 1.42 -11.30
C GLY A 410 -13.71 2.34 -10.17
N VAL A 411 -14.04 3.61 -10.43
CA VAL A 411 -14.45 4.56 -9.39
C VAL A 411 -15.98 4.74 -9.37
N THR A 412 -16.59 4.45 -8.23
CA THR A 412 -17.99 4.77 -7.94
C THR A 412 -18.07 5.99 -7.01
N ARG A 413 -18.73 7.05 -7.48
CA ARG A 413 -19.08 8.21 -6.65
C ARG A 413 -20.37 7.96 -5.89
N VAL A 414 -20.37 8.24 -4.60
CA VAL A 414 -21.52 8.18 -3.69
C VAL A 414 -21.91 9.61 -3.33
N LEU A 415 -23.16 9.98 -3.55
CA LEU A 415 -23.71 11.30 -3.24
C LEU A 415 -24.78 11.19 -2.16
N MET A 416 -24.72 12.08 -1.17
CA MET A 416 -25.68 12.14 -0.07
C MET A 416 -26.04 13.57 0.28
N THR A 417 -27.33 13.83 0.47
CA THR A 417 -27.83 15.13 0.94
C THR A 417 -28.53 15.01 2.28
N PHE A 418 -28.62 16.11 3.02
CA PHE A 418 -29.24 16.14 4.36
C PHE A 418 -30.22 17.31 4.51
N THR A 419 -31.13 17.20 5.48
CA THR A 419 -31.81 18.39 6.01
C THR A 419 -30.76 19.22 6.76
N GLY A 420 -30.33 20.32 6.14
CA GLY A 420 -29.19 21.16 6.53
C GLY A 420 -28.81 21.17 8.02
N LEU A 421 -27.62 20.65 8.34
CA LEU A 421 -27.10 20.57 9.70
C LEU A 421 -26.28 21.81 10.03
N THR A 422 -26.92 22.82 10.61
CA THR A 422 -26.26 24.10 10.95
C THR A 422 -25.65 24.08 12.35
N ASN A 423 -24.54 24.78 12.53
CA ASN A 423 -23.93 25.05 13.83
C ASN A 423 -23.68 23.79 14.65
N THR A 424 -23.05 22.78 14.04
CA THR A 424 -22.80 21.49 14.68
C THR A 424 -21.64 20.74 14.02
N TRP A 425 -21.24 19.63 14.62
CA TRP A 425 -20.37 18.61 14.02
C TRP A 425 -21.19 17.38 13.63
N LEU A 426 -20.96 16.88 12.42
CA LEU A 426 -21.44 15.60 11.91
C LEU A 426 -20.31 14.58 12.00
N ARG A 427 -20.52 13.51 12.75
CA ARG A 427 -19.66 12.32 12.71
C ARG A 427 -20.17 11.40 11.61
N VAL A 428 -19.27 10.90 10.78
CA VAL A 428 -19.54 9.92 9.74
C VAL A 428 -18.78 8.65 10.06
N GLU A 429 -19.45 7.51 9.95
CA GLU A 429 -18.85 6.18 9.97
C GLU A 429 -19.09 5.54 8.63
N VAL A 430 -18.04 5.03 8.00
CA VAL A 430 -18.12 4.28 6.75
C VAL A 430 -17.76 2.84 7.05
N GLY A 431 -18.67 1.92 6.75
CA GLY A 431 -18.52 0.49 6.97
C GLY A 431 -17.82 -0.23 5.82
N THR A 432 -17.61 -1.53 5.99
CA THR A 432 -16.88 -2.39 5.04
C THR A 432 -17.76 -3.06 3.98
N GLY A 433 -19.07 -2.75 3.92
CA GLY A 433 -20.05 -3.48 3.11
C GLY A 433 -19.82 -3.44 1.59
N PHE A 434 -18.97 -2.54 1.10
CA PHE A 434 -18.55 -2.44 -0.30
C PHE A 434 -17.08 -2.79 -0.54
N GLY A 435 -16.41 -3.44 0.42
CA GLY A 435 -15.07 -4.00 0.24
C GLY A 435 -13.91 -3.29 0.94
N LEU A 436 -14.17 -2.23 1.75
CA LEU A 436 -13.10 -1.59 2.53
C LEU A 436 -12.49 -2.56 3.54
N ALA A 437 -11.16 -2.55 3.65
CA ALA A 437 -10.41 -3.40 4.58
C ALA A 437 -10.77 -3.14 6.06
N ALA A 438 -11.10 -1.89 6.40
CA ALA A 438 -11.54 -1.50 7.73
C ALA A 438 -12.54 -0.35 7.67
N SER A 439 -13.41 -0.27 8.68
CA SER A 439 -14.32 0.87 8.84
C SER A 439 -13.56 2.16 9.13
N GLU A 440 -14.08 3.28 8.66
CA GLU A 440 -13.50 4.61 8.85
C GLU A 440 -14.43 5.53 9.66
N VAL A 441 -13.83 6.42 10.46
CA VAL A 441 -14.56 7.46 11.20
C VAL A 441 -13.93 8.83 10.98
N HIS A 442 -14.75 9.80 10.59
CA HIS A 442 -14.33 11.19 10.36
C HIS A 442 -15.45 12.19 10.65
N TYR A 443 -15.11 13.48 10.62
CA TYR A 443 -15.99 14.55 11.12
C TYR A 443 -16.05 15.77 10.18
N TRP A 444 -17.25 16.30 10.00
CA TRP A 444 -17.50 17.55 9.26
C TRP A 444 -18.15 18.58 10.17
N GLY A 445 -17.70 19.82 10.13
CA GLY A 445 -18.25 20.92 10.91
C GLY A 445 -19.07 21.91 10.08
N ASN A 446 -19.98 22.62 10.72
CA ASN A 446 -20.55 23.85 10.18
C ASN A 446 -20.72 24.89 11.27
N ALA A 447 -20.30 26.12 11.00
CA ALA A 447 -20.60 27.32 11.78
C ALA A 447 -21.20 28.35 10.81
N ALA A 448 -22.52 28.41 10.75
CA ALA A 448 -23.22 29.13 9.69
C ALA A 448 -22.95 30.64 9.77
N GLY A 449 -22.36 31.20 8.71
CA GLY A 449 -21.90 32.59 8.64
C GLY A 449 -20.43 32.83 9.03
N ASP A 450 -19.68 31.80 9.43
CA ASP A 450 -18.24 31.92 9.70
C ASP A 450 -17.45 32.06 8.39
N THR A 451 -16.55 33.04 8.34
CA THR A 451 -15.67 33.30 7.19
C THR A 451 -14.22 32.84 7.45
N GLY A 452 -13.99 32.17 8.58
CA GLY A 452 -12.67 31.87 9.11
C GLY A 452 -12.02 33.02 9.87
N GLN A 453 -12.60 34.23 9.86
CA GLN A 453 -12.04 35.43 10.47
C GLN A 453 -12.49 35.61 11.92
N GLY A 454 -11.64 36.20 12.77
CA GLY A 454 -12.02 36.50 14.16
C GLY A 454 -12.16 35.27 15.09
N ASN A 455 -11.83 34.08 14.60
CA ASN A 455 -11.82 32.83 15.36
C ASN A 455 -10.77 32.85 16.48
N THR A 456 -11.11 32.29 17.65
CA THR A 456 -10.22 32.22 18.82
C THR A 456 -10.27 30.83 19.42
N VAL A 457 -9.16 30.09 19.42
CA VAL A 457 -9.14 28.70 19.92
C VAL A 457 -9.75 28.59 21.33
N PRO A 458 -10.72 27.69 21.58
CA PRO A 458 -11.26 26.66 20.68
C PRO A 458 -12.57 27.06 19.97
N ASN A 459 -12.91 28.33 19.85
CA ASN A 459 -14.18 28.84 19.34
C ASN A 459 -14.10 29.20 17.84
N ILE A 460 -15.05 28.65 17.07
CA ILE A 460 -15.38 29.09 15.72
C ILE A 460 -16.52 30.12 15.86
N LEU A 461 -16.16 31.40 15.80
CA LEU A 461 -16.98 32.56 16.13
C LEU A 461 -17.49 33.24 14.86
N VAL A 462 -18.80 33.15 14.63
CA VAL A 462 -19.50 34.11 13.76
C VAL A 462 -19.56 35.46 14.48
N SER A 463 -18.83 36.45 13.97
CA SER A 463 -18.52 37.71 14.64
C SER A 463 -18.68 38.93 13.71
N PRO A 464 -18.62 40.16 14.25
CA PRO A 464 -18.52 41.36 13.40
C PRO A 464 -17.30 41.35 12.46
N THR A 465 -16.25 40.57 12.77
CA THR A 465 -15.08 40.43 11.89
C THR A 465 -15.45 39.72 10.59
N ASP A 466 -16.31 38.70 10.68
CA ASP A 466 -16.85 37.99 9.53
C ASP A 466 -17.73 38.90 8.67
N GLU A 467 -18.58 39.72 9.31
CA GLU A 467 -19.39 40.69 8.58
C GLU A 467 -18.52 41.70 7.82
N ILE A 468 -17.46 42.19 8.46
CA ILE A 468 -16.49 43.09 7.83
C ILE A 468 -15.80 42.38 6.65
N TRP A 469 -15.45 41.10 6.79
CA TRP A 469 -14.84 40.33 5.72
C TRP A 469 -15.74 40.26 4.49
N VAL A 470 -17.01 39.90 4.65
CA VAL A 470 -18.00 39.89 3.56
C VAL A 470 -18.11 41.29 2.93
N ARG A 471 -18.18 42.33 3.76
CA ARG A 471 -18.31 43.72 3.31
C ARG A 471 -17.12 44.19 2.46
N THR A 472 -15.91 43.74 2.77
CA THR A 472 -14.70 44.14 2.03
C THR A 472 -14.37 43.23 0.84
N HIS A 473 -15.12 42.15 0.65
CA HIS A 473 -14.97 41.22 -0.49
C HIS A 473 -16.28 41.08 -1.29
N PRO A 474 -16.91 42.18 -1.75
CA PRO A 474 -18.12 42.08 -2.54
C PRO A 474 -17.82 41.53 -3.93
N THR A 475 -18.73 40.71 -4.46
CA THR A 475 -18.68 40.24 -5.84
C THR A 475 -19.90 40.74 -6.61
N THR A 476 -19.94 40.51 -7.93
CA THR A 476 -21.01 41.03 -8.79
C THR A 476 -21.47 39.96 -9.78
N PRO A 477 -22.65 40.09 -10.41
CA PRO A 477 -23.07 39.16 -11.46
C PRO A 477 -22.09 39.01 -12.64
N LEU A 478 -21.23 40.01 -12.89
CA LEU A 478 -20.20 39.99 -13.95
C LEU A 478 -18.85 39.42 -13.48
N ALA A 479 -18.67 39.27 -12.18
CA ALA A 479 -17.49 38.70 -11.54
C ALA A 479 -17.95 37.99 -10.27
N ARG A 480 -18.55 36.81 -10.47
CA ARG A 480 -19.22 36.02 -9.41
C ARG A 480 -18.22 35.42 -8.43
N SER A 481 -18.71 35.17 -7.21
CA SER A 481 -18.00 34.35 -6.24
C SER A 481 -17.85 32.92 -6.79
N PRO A 482 -16.68 32.29 -6.66
CA PRO A 482 -16.53 30.86 -6.86
C PRO A 482 -16.98 30.08 -5.61
N VAL A 483 -17.20 28.77 -5.76
CA VAL A 483 -17.76 27.89 -4.73
C VAL A 483 -17.03 27.96 -3.37
N GLN A 484 -15.70 28.10 -3.38
CA GLN A 484 -14.86 28.17 -2.19
C GLN A 484 -14.86 29.54 -1.48
N ASP A 485 -15.46 30.58 -2.08
CA ASP A 485 -15.44 31.93 -1.52
C ASP A 485 -16.22 31.98 -0.21
N MET A 486 -15.53 32.19 0.90
CA MET A 486 -16.14 32.27 2.22
C MET A 486 -16.90 33.58 2.46
N ALA A 487 -16.74 34.60 1.61
CA ALA A 487 -17.55 35.82 1.69
C ALA A 487 -18.99 35.61 1.18
N ASP A 488 -19.18 34.66 0.26
CA ASP A 488 -20.49 34.19 -0.20
C ASP A 488 -20.98 33.05 0.72
N VAL A 489 -21.51 33.43 1.89
CA VAL A 489 -21.96 32.47 2.93
C VAL A 489 -23.30 31.83 2.56
N THR A 490 -24.08 32.45 1.66
CA THR A 490 -25.33 31.91 1.13
C THR A 490 -25.16 31.05 -0.11
N LYS A 491 -23.93 31.01 -0.66
CA LYS A 491 -23.54 30.28 -1.88
C LYS A 491 -24.47 30.58 -3.05
N ASP A 492 -24.95 31.81 -3.16
CA ASP A 492 -25.81 32.28 -4.26
C ASP A 492 -25.01 32.82 -5.46
N GLY A 493 -23.68 32.72 -5.37
CA GLY A 493 -22.72 33.16 -6.38
C GLY A 493 -22.36 34.64 -6.27
N ILE A 494 -22.84 35.36 -5.24
CA ILE A 494 -22.61 36.79 -5.06
C ILE A 494 -22.44 37.14 -3.56
N ALA A 495 -21.21 37.40 -3.12
CA ALA A 495 -20.95 38.05 -1.84
C ALA A 495 -21.54 39.47 -1.82
N SER A 496 -22.64 39.63 -1.07
CA SER A 496 -23.54 40.79 -1.16
C SER A 496 -23.95 41.34 0.22
N PRO A 497 -24.76 42.41 0.29
CA PRO A 497 -25.38 42.82 1.54
C PRO A 497 -26.27 41.74 2.18
N THR A 498 -26.77 40.77 1.41
CA THR A 498 -27.54 39.63 1.95
C THR A 498 -26.66 38.77 2.85
N ASP A 499 -25.45 38.44 2.41
CA ASP A 499 -24.46 37.70 3.18
C ASP A 499 -24.05 38.47 4.44
N GLN A 500 -23.83 39.78 4.33
CA GLN A 500 -23.53 40.63 5.49
C GLN A 500 -24.68 40.61 6.52
N ILE A 501 -25.92 40.70 6.06
CA ILE A 501 -27.10 40.63 6.92
C ILE A 501 -27.18 39.25 7.59
N TYR A 502 -26.89 38.18 6.85
CA TYR A 502 -26.89 36.82 7.38
C TYR A 502 -25.91 36.71 8.55
N VAL A 503 -24.64 37.05 8.33
CA VAL A 503 -23.59 37.01 9.37
C VAL A 503 -23.99 37.85 10.59
N ARG A 504 -24.47 39.08 10.36
CA ARG A 504 -24.87 39.99 11.45
C ARG A 504 -26.07 39.48 12.26
N THR A 505 -26.96 38.71 11.66
CA THR A 505 -28.16 38.16 12.32
C THR A 505 -27.94 36.79 12.96
N HIS A 506 -26.78 36.16 12.72
CA HIS A 506 -26.39 34.87 13.31
C HIS A 506 -25.11 34.96 14.16
N PRO A 507 -24.93 35.98 15.03
CA PRO A 507 -23.72 36.10 15.81
C PRO A 507 -23.59 34.97 16.83
N SER A 508 -22.36 34.59 17.10
CA SER A 508 -22.03 33.65 18.16
C SER A 508 -21.13 34.29 19.21
N THR A 509 -21.10 33.65 20.38
CA THR A 509 -20.27 33.99 21.52
C THR A 509 -19.46 32.77 21.91
N PRO A 510 -18.39 32.92 22.71
CA PRO A 510 -17.67 31.77 23.25
C PRO A 510 -18.56 30.75 24.01
N LEU A 511 -19.78 31.10 24.42
CA LEU A 511 -20.70 30.16 25.10
C LEU A 511 -21.52 29.30 24.12
N ASN A 512 -21.83 29.80 22.93
CA ASN A 512 -22.74 29.13 21.98
C ASN A 512 -22.14 28.91 20.59
N ALA A 513 -20.87 29.26 20.39
CA ALA A 513 -20.09 28.95 19.20
C ALA A 513 -19.82 27.45 19.04
N VAL A 514 -19.66 27.02 17.78
CA VAL A 514 -19.12 25.70 17.45
C VAL A 514 -17.66 25.66 17.92
N LYS A 515 -17.21 24.51 18.41
CA LYS A 515 -15.86 24.34 18.93
C LYS A 515 -14.95 23.69 17.90
N MET A 516 -13.70 24.13 17.83
CA MET A 516 -12.61 23.38 17.21
C MET A 516 -12.38 22.14 18.07
N ILE A 517 -12.75 20.98 17.54
CA ILE A 517 -12.57 19.69 18.22
C ILE A 517 -11.19 19.11 17.93
N THR A 518 -10.75 18.19 18.79
CA THR A 518 -9.55 17.37 18.57
C THR A 518 -9.97 15.92 18.44
N ARG A 519 -9.41 15.20 17.46
CA ARG A 519 -9.75 13.81 17.16
C ARG A 519 -8.54 12.96 16.88
#